data_AF-A0A315AXI7-F1
#
_entry.id   AF-A0A315AXI7-F1
#
_cell.length_a   1.000
_cell.length_b   1.000
_cell.length_c   1.000
_cell.angle_alpha   90.00
_cell.angle_beta   90.00
_cell.angle_gamma   90.00
#
_symmetry.space_group_name_H-M   'P 1'
#
loop_
_entity.id
_entity.type
_entity.pdbx_description
1 polymer ?
#
loop_
_entity_poly.entity_id
_entity_poly.type
_entity_poly.pdbx_seq_one_letter_code
_entity_poly.pdbx_strand_id
1 'polypeptide(L)'
;MNPTGAAPAVSNVFRPKFGQAKASTSSLTALPPSVDRAVGTADQLAQAYQKLRVDVLDRTDRAIWEMLQQNYGFVQQVDSSPQKRETRNELIRKIQIRDSQGVASNATTEAVIVRYVFEGLSRQTRNNYTIAMEKARALDIPVTGFADFLAKNGGVGGVVETVFDHEAEEQATAKQMADAKANDKSTRTQWVTRLYSALAHKAESELAYAGEVTDWVPRDPKADTPKSKAEAKPDPRYEKGNFVFFVTVRNPETGRYHVVQGNVFDQAYEQQLLASIAERMDVTIPELSAAVQGLEHSIGFGALVANDAKELQKA
;
A
#
# COMPACT_ATOMS: atom_id res chain seq x y z
N MET A 1 -10.39 25.06 14.05
CA MET A 1 -10.83 26.25 13.30
C MET A 1 -9.94 27.40 13.71
N ASN A 2 -9.11 27.94 12.81
CA ASN A 2 -8.31 29.14 13.07
C ASN A 2 -9.15 30.40 12.77
N PRO A 3 -9.13 31.45 13.61
CA PRO A 3 -10.12 32.53 13.60
C PRO A 3 -9.67 33.78 12.83
N THR A 4 -9.05 33.62 11.67
CA THR A 4 -8.71 34.74 10.78
C THR A 4 -8.71 34.22 9.35
N GLY A 5 -9.60 34.73 8.50
CA GLY A 5 -9.72 34.39 7.08
C GLY A 5 -8.51 34.81 6.21
N ALA A 6 -7.31 34.84 6.79
CA ALA A 6 -6.07 35.08 6.08
C ALA A 6 -5.56 33.75 5.52
N ALA A 7 -5.19 33.73 4.23
CA ALA A 7 -4.60 32.56 3.60
C ALA A 7 -3.33 32.13 4.36
N PRO A 8 -3.10 30.81 4.56
CA PRO A 8 -1.92 30.33 5.26
C PRO A 8 -0.65 30.75 4.50
N ALA A 9 0.35 31.26 5.24
CA ALA A 9 1.62 31.69 4.65
C ALA A 9 2.34 30.51 3.98
N VAL A 10 2.90 30.73 2.79
CA VAL A 10 3.59 29.70 1.98
C VAL A 10 4.70 28.99 2.75
N SER A 11 5.38 29.67 3.67
CA SER A 11 6.42 29.07 4.53
C SER A 11 5.90 27.96 5.44
N ASN A 12 4.61 27.95 5.77
CA ASN A 12 3.98 26.91 6.59
C ASN A 12 3.69 25.62 5.80
N VAL A 13 3.73 25.68 4.46
CA VAL A 13 3.38 24.58 3.55
C VAL A 13 4.54 23.58 3.36
N PHE A 14 5.79 24.00 3.61
CA PHE A 14 7.00 23.20 3.38
C PHE A 14 7.54 22.43 4.60
N ARG A 15 6.73 22.17 5.63
CA ARG A 15 7.21 21.45 6.85
C ARG A 15 7.19 19.91 6.66
N PRO A 16 8.29 19.18 6.95
CA PRO A 16 8.36 17.73 6.82
C PRO A 16 7.75 16.98 8.02
N LYS A 17 7.13 15.82 7.76
CA LYS A 17 6.63 14.88 8.78
C LYS A 17 7.74 13.96 9.30
N PHE A 18 8.19 14.12 10.55
CA PHE A 18 9.04 13.13 11.22
C PHE A 18 8.32 12.50 12.42
N GLY A 19 8.08 11.19 12.38
CA GLY A 19 7.50 10.39 13.47
C GLY A 19 8.54 9.45 14.10
N GLN A 20 8.60 9.39 15.43
CA GLN A 20 9.50 8.53 16.19
C GLN A 20 8.99 7.07 16.23
N ALA A 21 9.81 6.11 15.85
CA ALA A 21 9.54 4.68 16.05
C ALA A 21 10.26 4.18 17.33
N LYS A 22 9.52 3.55 18.25
CA LYS A 22 10.10 2.83 19.41
C LYS A 22 10.34 1.37 19.04
N ALA A 23 11.55 0.88 19.33
CA ALA A 23 11.91 -0.53 19.27
C ALA A 23 11.26 -1.32 20.43
N SER A 24 10.87 -2.56 20.17
CA SER A 24 10.40 -3.50 21.18
C SER A 24 11.32 -4.73 21.22
N THR A 25 11.90 -4.98 22.40
CA THR A 25 12.68 -6.19 22.74
C THR A 25 11.81 -7.11 23.59
N SER A 26 11.80 -8.42 23.31
CA SER A 26 11.20 -9.43 24.20
C SER A 26 12.19 -10.55 24.51
N SER A 27 12.41 -10.80 25.80
CA SER A 27 13.22 -11.87 26.37
C SER A 27 12.36 -13.09 26.74
N LEU A 28 12.98 -14.28 26.65
CA LEU A 28 12.42 -15.61 26.94
C LEU A 28 11.95 -15.72 28.41
N THR A 29 10.64 -15.89 28.62
CA THR A 29 10.05 -16.32 29.90
C THR A 29 9.33 -17.65 29.67
N ALA A 30 9.34 -18.54 30.65
CA ALA A 30 8.63 -19.82 30.59
C ALA A 30 7.14 -19.60 30.25
N LEU A 31 6.59 -20.42 29.35
CA LEU A 31 5.24 -20.23 28.83
C LEU A 31 4.18 -20.45 29.94
N PRO A 32 3.10 -19.64 29.97
CA PRO A 32 1.97 -19.90 30.85
C PRO A 32 1.35 -21.30 30.60
N PRO A 33 0.88 -22.03 31.63
CA PRO A 33 0.33 -23.38 31.47
C PRO A 33 -0.85 -23.50 30.49
N SER A 34 -1.62 -22.42 30.32
CA SER A 34 -2.71 -22.36 29.33
C SER A 34 -2.21 -22.16 27.89
N VAL A 35 -1.10 -21.45 27.69
CA VAL A 35 -0.43 -21.39 26.38
C VAL A 35 0.13 -22.76 26.03
N ASP A 36 0.77 -23.43 26.97
CA ASP A 36 1.34 -24.77 26.77
C ASP A 36 0.28 -25.80 26.39
N ARG A 37 -0.89 -25.79 27.05
CA ARG A 37 -2.05 -26.62 26.66
C ARG A 37 -2.58 -26.31 25.27
N ALA A 38 -2.69 -25.02 24.90
CA ALA A 38 -3.15 -24.63 23.58
C ALA A 38 -2.17 -25.08 22.48
N VAL A 39 -0.87 -24.92 22.72
CA VAL A 39 0.19 -25.42 21.84
C VAL A 39 0.13 -26.95 21.74
N GLY A 40 -0.08 -27.65 22.85
CA GLY A 40 -0.29 -29.11 22.85
C GLY A 40 -1.51 -29.55 22.05
N THR A 41 -2.58 -28.76 22.04
CA THR A 41 -3.77 -29.01 21.18
C THR A 41 -3.42 -28.85 19.71
N ALA A 42 -2.63 -27.82 19.36
CA ALA A 42 -2.14 -27.64 17.99
C ALA A 42 -1.22 -28.79 17.55
N ASP A 43 -0.39 -29.31 18.47
CA ASP A 43 0.47 -30.48 18.23
C ASP A 43 -0.35 -31.74 17.96
N GLN A 44 -1.44 -31.96 18.71
CA GLN A 44 -2.37 -33.07 18.48
C GLN A 44 -3.05 -32.97 17.10
N LEU A 45 -3.50 -31.78 16.72
CA LEU A 45 -4.10 -31.54 15.40
C LEU A 45 -3.10 -31.78 14.26
N ALA A 46 -1.85 -31.32 14.42
CA ALA A 46 -0.78 -31.57 13.45
C ALA A 46 -0.50 -33.08 13.30
N GLN A 47 -0.43 -33.82 14.41
CA GLN A 47 -0.26 -35.28 14.39
C GLN A 47 -1.46 -35.99 13.75
N ALA A 48 -2.68 -35.58 14.06
CA ALA A 48 -3.89 -36.14 13.46
C ALA A 48 -3.91 -35.92 11.93
N TYR A 49 -3.45 -34.76 11.46
CA TYR A 49 -3.28 -34.49 10.03
C TYR A 49 -2.20 -35.38 9.39
N GLN A 50 -1.04 -35.58 10.02
CA GLN A 50 -0.03 -36.51 9.50
C GLN A 50 -0.56 -37.94 9.42
N LYS A 51 -1.33 -38.37 10.42
CA LYS A 51 -2.00 -39.67 10.41
C LYS A 51 -2.99 -39.79 9.25
N LEU A 52 -3.83 -38.78 9.06
CA LEU A 52 -4.79 -38.72 7.94
C LEU A 52 -4.08 -38.82 6.58
N ARG A 53 -2.89 -38.21 6.45
CA ARG A 53 -2.09 -38.24 5.22
C ARG A 53 -1.49 -39.62 4.89
N VAL A 54 -1.20 -40.43 5.90
CA VAL A 54 -0.49 -41.72 5.76
C VAL A 54 -1.44 -42.92 5.80
N ASP A 55 -2.44 -42.90 6.69
CA ASP A 55 -3.24 -44.10 7.02
C ASP A 55 -4.50 -44.26 6.16
N VAL A 56 -4.98 -43.19 5.51
CA VAL A 56 -6.26 -43.21 4.80
C VAL A 56 -6.03 -43.28 3.29
N LEU A 57 -6.10 -44.50 2.75
CA LEU A 57 -6.11 -44.80 1.31
C LEU A 57 -7.36 -44.26 0.58
N ASP A 58 -8.33 -43.73 1.32
CA ASP A 58 -9.55 -43.12 0.81
C ASP A 58 -9.53 -41.60 1.04
N ARG A 59 -9.10 -40.85 0.02
CA ARG A 59 -9.05 -39.38 0.03
C ARG A 59 -10.45 -38.79 -0.11
N THR A 60 -11.37 -39.15 0.77
CA THR A 60 -12.67 -38.49 0.79
C THR A 60 -12.47 -37.06 1.27
N ASP A 61 -12.90 -36.10 0.46
CA ASP A 61 -12.83 -34.68 0.81
C ASP A 61 -13.49 -34.40 2.17
N ARG A 62 -14.44 -35.25 2.57
CA ARG A 62 -15.12 -35.18 3.87
C ARG A 62 -14.18 -35.29 5.07
N ALA A 63 -13.22 -36.23 5.08
CA ALA A 63 -12.31 -36.38 6.20
C ALA A 63 -11.40 -35.15 6.37
N ILE A 64 -11.02 -34.53 5.26
CA ILE A 64 -10.28 -33.26 5.25
C ILE A 64 -11.17 -32.12 5.78
N TRP A 65 -12.44 -32.07 5.39
CA TRP A 65 -13.37 -31.04 5.89
C TRP A 65 -13.64 -31.17 7.39
N GLU A 66 -13.73 -32.39 7.91
CA GLU A 66 -13.87 -32.64 9.36
C GLU A 66 -12.60 -32.22 10.12
N MET A 67 -11.41 -32.47 9.55
CA MET A 67 -10.15 -31.95 10.10
C MET A 67 -10.11 -30.42 10.08
N LEU A 68 -10.58 -29.79 9.00
CA LEU A 68 -10.69 -28.33 8.92
C LEU A 68 -11.70 -27.78 9.95
N GLN A 69 -12.80 -28.49 10.19
CA GLN A 69 -13.76 -28.14 11.25
C GLN A 69 -13.12 -28.17 12.64
N GLN A 70 -12.30 -29.18 12.95
CA GLN A 70 -11.57 -29.24 14.22
C GLN A 70 -10.60 -28.05 14.36
N ASN A 71 -9.88 -27.72 13.28
CA ASN A 71 -9.01 -26.56 13.26
C ASN A 71 -9.79 -25.25 13.43
N TYR A 72 -10.94 -25.11 12.76
CA TYR A 72 -11.80 -23.95 12.89
C TYR A 72 -12.29 -23.76 14.35
N GLY A 73 -12.65 -24.84 15.02
CA GLY A 73 -12.96 -24.82 16.46
C GLY A 73 -11.76 -24.38 17.31
N PHE A 74 -10.55 -24.87 17.00
CA PHE A 74 -9.34 -24.45 17.69
C PHE A 74 -9.00 -22.97 17.46
N VAL A 75 -9.22 -22.44 16.25
CA VAL A 75 -9.07 -21.00 15.97
C VAL A 75 -10.01 -20.19 16.87
N GLN A 76 -11.30 -20.56 16.97
CA GLN A 76 -12.25 -19.87 17.86
C GLN A 76 -11.84 -19.96 19.33
N GLN A 77 -11.34 -21.12 19.77
CA GLN A 77 -10.82 -21.29 21.13
C GLN A 77 -9.64 -20.36 21.41
N VAL A 78 -8.68 -20.24 20.48
CA VAL A 78 -7.53 -19.33 20.63
C VAL A 78 -7.97 -17.87 20.64
N ASP A 79 -8.87 -17.46 19.74
CA ASP A 79 -9.31 -16.07 19.65
C ASP A 79 -10.14 -15.62 20.86
N SER A 80 -10.89 -16.54 21.47
CA SER A 80 -11.64 -16.30 22.70
C SER A 80 -10.76 -16.24 23.96
N SER A 81 -9.50 -16.66 23.87
CA SER A 81 -8.58 -16.72 25.02
C SER A 81 -7.98 -15.36 25.37
N PRO A 82 -7.85 -15.01 26.67
CA PRO A 82 -7.10 -13.82 27.08
C PRO A 82 -5.61 -13.91 26.70
N GLN A 83 -5.10 -15.11 26.41
CA GLN A 83 -3.70 -15.38 26.04
C GLN A 83 -3.54 -15.66 24.54
N LYS A 84 -4.44 -15.12 23.71
CA LYS A 84 -4.38 -15.28 22.26
C LYS A 84 -3.03 -14.84 21.69
N ARG A 85 -2.47 -13.74 22.20
CA ARG A 85 -1.22 -13.16 21.68
C ARG A 85 -0.03 -14.08 21.96
N GLU A 86 0.07 -14.57 23.18
CA GLU A 86 1.14 -15.47 23.64
C GLU A 86 1.06 -16.80 22.90
N THR A 87 -0.15 -17.35 22.75
CA THR A 87 -0.39 -18.59 21.99
C THR A 87 0.04 -18.44 20.53
N ARG A 88 -0.39 -17.36 19.87
CA ARG A 88 -0.01 -17.09 18.49
C ARG A 88 1.50 -16.87 18.33
N ASN A 89 2.13 -16.13 19.23
CA ASN A 89 3.57 -15.90 19.19
C ASN A 89 4.35 -17.20 19.32
N GLU A 90 3.93 -18.10 20.20
CA GLU A 90 4.59 -19.39 20.38
C GLU A 90 4.41 -20.30 19.16
N LEU A 91 3.22 -20.35 18.56
CA LEU A 91 3.01 -21.06 17.30
C LEU A 91 3.87 -20.47 16.17
N ILE A 92 3.94 -19.14 16.05
CA ILE A 92 4.81 -18.46 15.08
C ILE A 92 6.28 -18.85 15.31
N ARG A 93 6.75 -18.84 16.56
CA ARG A 93 8.12 -19.25 16.92
C ARG A 93 8.39 -20.68 16.46
N LYS A 94 7.47 -21.61 16.74
CA LYS A 94 7.61 -23.01 16.30
C LYS A 94 7.58 -23.17 14.78
N ILE A 95 6.73 -22.43 14.06
CA ILE A 95 6.73 -22.38 12.58
C ILE A 95 8.07 -21.88 12.06
N GLN A 96 8.61 -20.80 12.65
CA GLN A 96 9.89 -20.24 12.22
C GLN A 96 11.05 -21.23 12.40
N ILE A 97 11.06 -21.96 13.52
CA ILE A 97 12.06 -23.01 13.79
C ILE A 97 11.94 -24.15 12.77
N ARG A 98 10.72 -24.60 12.48
CA ARG A 98 10.46 -25.71 11.56
C ARG A 98 10.74 -25.34 10.09
N ASP A 99 10.20 -24.21 9.64
CA ASP A 99 10.20 -23.81 8.23
C ASP A 99 11.45 -22.98 7.84
N SER A 100 12.24 -22.51 8.82
CA SER A 100 13.29 -21.49 8.62
C SER A 100 12.79 -20.23 7.89
N GLN A 101 11.50 -19.90 8.06
CA GLN A 101 10.83 -18.78 7.40
C GLN A 101 9.96 -18.00 8.39
N GLY A 102 10.02 -16.68 8.30
CA GLY A 102 9.15 -15.77 9.04
C GLY A 102 7.65 -15.98 8.74
N VAL A 103 6.83 -15.55 9.68
CA VAL A 103 5.38 -15.36 9.52
C VAL A 103 5.12 -13.87 9.51
N ALA A 104 4.24 -13.39 8.62
CA ALA A 104 3.92 -11.98 8.51
C ALA A 104 3.31 -11.46 9.82
N SER A 105 3.67 -10.25 10.23
CA SER A 105 3.22 -9.65 11.50
C SER A 105 1.71 -9.41 11.55
N ASN A 106 1.07 -9.27 10.38
CA ASN A 106 -0.37 -9.10 10.20
C ASN A 106 -1.11 -10.40 9.89
N ALA A 107 -0.48 -11.58 10.01
CA ALA A 107 -1.18 -12.85 9.80
C ALA A 107 -2.39 -12.95 10.74
N THR A 108 -3.47 -13.61 10.29
CA THR A 108 -4.65 -13.91 11.12
C THR A 108 -4.38 -15.11 12.04
N THR A 109 -5.31 -15.41 12.96
CA THR A 109 -5.20 -16.60 13.83
C THR A 109 -5.34 -17.87 12.99
N GLU A 110 -6.26 -17.86 12.04
CA GLU A 110 -6.50 -18.86 11.00
C GLU A 110 -5.21 -19.15 10.21
N ALA A 111 -4.56 -18.10 9.70
CA ALA A 111 -3.33 -18.24 8.92
C ALA A 111 -2.20 -18.89 9.72
N VAL A 112 -2.03 -18.53 11.00
CA VAL A 112 -1.02 -19.11 11.89
C VAL A 112 -1.32 -20.58 12.17
N ILE A 113 -2.56 -20.90 12.54
CA ILE A 113 -2.96 -22.27 12.91
C ILE A 113 -2.92 -23.20 11.69
N VAL A 114 -3.45 -22.77 10.54
CA VAL A 114 -3.40 -23.56 9.30
C VAL A 114 -1.96 -23.84 8.89
N ARG A 115 -1.07 -22.84 8.97
CA ARG A 115 0.35 -23.03 8.65
C ARG A 115 1.05 -23.96 9.65
N TYR A 116 0.64 -23.96 10.91
CA TYR A 116 1.17 -24.87 11.92
C TYR A 116 0.75 -26.32 11.65
N VAL A 117 -0.56 -26.56 11.55
CA VAL A 117 -1.16 -27.90 11.51
C VAL A 117 -0.95 -28.60 10.17
N PHE A 118 -1.14 -27.89 9.05
CA PHE A 118 -1.10 -28.47 7.72
C PHE A 118 0.29 -28.38 7.08
N GLU A 119 1.25 -29.07 7.69
CA GLU A 119 2.63 -29.14 7.21
C GLU A 119 2.74 -29.82 5.84
N GLY A 120 3.64 -29.30 5.00
CA GLY A 120 3.92 -29.87 3.67
C GLY A 120 2.89 -29.52 2.59
N LEU A 121 1.84 -28.76 2.92
CA LEU A 121 0.93 -28.21 1.91
C LEU A 121 1.52 -27.01 1.17
N SER A 122 1.09 -26.86 -0.08
CA SER A 122 1.43 -25.69 -0.88
C SER A 122 0.95 -24.39 -0.20
N ARG A 123 1.57 -23.26 -0.54
CA ARG A 123 1.12 -21.95 -0.05
C ARG A 123 -0.33 -21.67 -0.44
N GLN A 124 -0.71 -22.03 -1.67
CA GLN A 124 -2.07 -21.85 -2.18
C GLN A 124 -3.09 -22.66 -1.39
N THR A 125 -2.83 -23.94 -1.13
CA THR A 125 -3.77 -24.80 -0.37
C THR A 125 -3.96 -24.29 1.05
N ARG A 126 -2.87 -23.88 1.74
CA ARG A 126 -2.97 -23.26 3.06
C ARG A 126 -3.79 -21.97 3.03
N ASN A 127 -3.54 -21.11 2.03
CA ASN A 127 -4.30 -19.88 1.86
C ASN A 127 -5.79 -20.16 1.66
N ASN A 128 -6.14 -21.18 0.86
CA ASN A 128 -7.53 -21.57 0.64
C ASN A 128 -8.21 -22.07 1.92
N TYR A 129 -7.50 -22.83 2.76
CA TYR A 129 -8.04 -23.27 4.07
C TYR A 129 -8.26 -22.09 5.01
N THR A 130 -7.32 -21.15 5.06
CA THR A 130 -7.45 -19.91 5.82
C THR A 130 -8.68 -19.12 5.36
N ILE A 131 -8.82 -18.86 4.06
CA ILE A 131 -9.98 -18.13 3.50
C ILE A 131 -11.28 -18.85 3.83
N ALA A 132 -11.35 -20.18 3.70
CA ALA A 132 -12.58 -20.91 4.01
C ALA A 132 -13.02 -20.76 5.48
N MET A 133 -12.06 -20.72 6.42
CA MET A 133 -12.33 -20.46 7.84
C MET A 133 -12.77 -19.01 8.08
N GLU A 134 -12.12 -18.05 7.44
CA GLU A 134 -12.46 -16.62 7.53
C GLU A 134 -13.88 -16.35 7.01
N LYS A 135 -14.24 -16.93 5.84
CA LYS A 135 -15.59 -16.83 5.28
C LYS A 135 -16.64 -17.49 6.17
N ALA A 136 -16.37 -18.68 6.70
CA ALA A 136 -17.30 -19.34 7.62
C ALA A 136 -17.51 -18.53 8.90
N ARG A 137 -16.46 -17.88 9.41
CA ARG A 137 -16.57 -16.95 10.55
C ARG A 137 -17.42 -15.73 10.23
N ALA A 138 -17.19 -15.10 9.07
CA ALA A 138 -17.93 -13.92 8.65
C ALA A 138 -19.43 -14.21 8.41
N LEU A 139 -19.77 -15.46 8.10
CA LEU A 139 -21.14 -15.96 7.95
C LEU A 139 -21.72 -16.55 9.24
N ASP A 140 -21.05 -16.39 10.38
CA ASP A 140 -21.45 -16.95 11.68
C ASP A 140 -21.71 -18.47 11.65
N ILE A 141 -21.00 -19.21 10.79
CA ILE A 141 -21.14 -20.66 10.72
C ILE A 141 -20.60 -21.27 12.03
N PRO A 142 -21.43 -22.05 12.75
CA PRO A 142 -21.00 -22.70 13.98
C PRO A 142 -19.95 -23.76 13.66
N VAL A 143 -19.04 -24.01 14.60
CA VAL A 143 -17.96 -25.00 14.44
C VAL A 143 -18.51 -26.34 13.98
N THR A 144 -19.58 -26.83 14.61
CA THR A 144 -20.20 -28.12 14.27
C THR A 144 -20.78 -28.21 12.87
N GLY A 145 -21.05 -27.07 12.23
CA GLY A 145 -21.60 -26.98 10.87
C GLY A 145 -20.56 -26.67 9.80
N PHE A 146 -19.28 -26.49 10.14
CA PHE A 146 -18.25 -26.06 9.20
C PHE A 146 -18.01 -27.07 8.07
N ALA A 147 -17.92 -28.37 8.39
CA ALA A 147 -17.72 -29.40 7.38
C ALA A 147 -18.92 -29.53 6.43
N ASP A 148 -20.14 -29.32 6.94
CA ASP A 148 -21.36 -29.30 6.13
C ASP A 148 -21.47 -28.04 5.28
N PHE A 149 -21.00 -26.90 5.79
CA PHE A 149 -20.86 -25.67 5.01
C PHE A 149 -19.91 -25.86 3.83
N LEU A 150 -18.74 -26.48 4.04
CA LEU A 150 -17.84 -26.84 2.94
C LEU A 150 -18.53 -27.77 1.94
N ALA A 151 -19.19 -28.83 2.42
CA ALA A 151 -19.87 -29.80 1.55
C ALA A 151 -20.95 -29.14 0.66
N LYS A 152 -21.75 -28.23 1.23
CA LYS A 152 -22.82 -27.51 0.51
C LYS A 152 -22.31 -26.57 -0.58
N ASN A 153 -21.09 -26.06 -0.43
CA ASN A 153 -20.50 -25.06 -1.33
C ASN A 153 -19.42 -25.64 -2.24
N GLY A 154 -19.44 -26.96 -2.52
CA GLY A 154 -18.47 -27.59 -3.43
C GLY A 154 -17.06 -27.73 -2.84
N GLY A 155 -16.95 -27.80 -1.51
CA GLY A 155 -15.69 -27.92 -0.79
C GLY A 155 -14.97 -26.58 -0.60
N VAL A 156 -13.69 -26.66 -0.23
CA VAL A 156 -12.84 -25.47 0.02
C VAL A 156 -12.72 -24.60 -1.25
N GLY A 157 -12.53 -25.21 -2.42
CA GLY A 157 -12.41 -24.47 -3.68
C GLY A 157 -13.64 -23.63 -3.98
N GLY A 158 -14.83 -24.24 -3.90
CA GLY A 158 -16.08 -23.52 -4.15
C GLY A 158 -16.37 -22.43 -3.12
N VAL A 159 -16.04 -22.63 -1.84
CA VAL A 159 -16.13 -21.55 -0.82
C VAL A 159 -15.19 -20.39 -1.13
N VAL A 160 -13.96 -20.67 -1.56
CA VAL A 160 -12.99 -19.63 -1.93
C VAL A 160 -13.48 -18.81 -3.13
N GLU A 161 -14.05 -19.47 -4.14
CA GLU A 161 -14.57 -18.84 -5.35
C GLU A 161 -15.90 -18.11 -5.14
N THR A 162 -16.72 -18.56 -4.19
CA THR A 162 -18.02 -17.94 -3.88
C THR A 162 -17.81 -16.60 -3.21
N VAL A 163 -18.25 -15.52 -3.86
CA VAL A 163 -18.33 -14.18 -3.25
C VAL A 163 -19.62 -14.10 -2.45
N PHE A 164 -19.50 -13.90 -1.14
CA PHE A 164 -20.65 -13.69 -0.26
C PHE A 164 -20.94 -12.19 -0.11
N ASP A 165 -22.17 -11.82 0.24
CA ASP A 165 -22.63 -10.42 0.25
C ASP A 165 -21.73 -9.48 1.08
N HIS A 166 -21.24 -9.94 2.24
CA HIS A 166 -20.32 -9.18 3.09
C HIS A 166 -18.97 -8.92 2.39
N GLU A 167 -18.45 -9.88 1.62
CA GLU A 167 -17.21 -9.70 0.85
C GLU A 167 -17.41 -8.71 -0.31
N ALA A 168 -18.60 -8.71 -0.93
CA ALA A 168 -18.91 -7.76 -1.99
C ALA A 168 -18.93 -6.32 -1.45
N GLU A 169 -19.53 -6.10 -0.28
CA GLU A 169 -19.53 -4.79 0.40
C GLU A 169 -18.13 -4.36 0.87
N GLU A 170 -17.36 -5.27 1.45
CA GLU A 170 -15.97 -5.01 1.85
C GLU A 170 -15.09 -4.67 0.65
N GLN A 171 -15.19 -5.42 -0.46
CA GLN A 171 -14.45 -5.14 -1.68
C GLN A 171 -14.85 -3.79 -2.30
N ALA A 172 -16.15 -3.47 -2.32
CA ALA A 172 -16.63 -2.18 -2.78
C ALA A 172 -16.07 -1.03 -1.93
N THR A 173 -16.07 -1.19 -0.61
CA THR A 173 -15.53 -0.20 0.33
C THR A 173 -14.01 -0.04 0.17
N ALA A 174 -13.28 -1.15 0.08
CA ALA A 174 -11.84 -1.14 -0.14
C ALA A 174 -11.47 -0.45 -1.47
N LYS A 175 -12.23 -0.74 -2.53
CA LYS A 175 -12.06 -0.08 -3.82
C LYS A 175 -12.36 1.42 -3.73
N GLN A 176 -13.47 1.81 -3.11
CA GLN A 176 -13.80 3.22 -2.89
C GLN A 176 -12.69 3.96 -2.12
N MET A 177 -12.13 3.35 -1.06
CA MET A 177 -11.01 3.93 -0.32
C MET A 177 -9.74 4.02 -1.15
N ALA A 178 -9.43 2.99 -1.96
CA ALA A 178 -8.27 3.01 -2.85
C ALA A 178 -8.39 4.09 -3.93
N ASP A 179 -9.56 4.20 -4.55
CA ASP A 179 -9.87 5.21 -5.56
C ASP A 179 -9.84 6.63 -4.95
N ALA A 180 -10.41 6.82 -3.75
CA ALA A 180 -10.33 8.09 -3.02
C ALA A 180 -8.88 8.47 -2.71
N LYS A 181 -8.06 7.52 -2.23
CA LYS A 181 -6.63 7.75 -1.95
C LYS A 181 -5.83 8.08 -3.21
N ALA A 182 -6.13 7.43 -4.32
CA ALA A 182 -5.52 7.71 -5.62
C ALA A 182 -5.90 9.13 -6.10
N ASN A 183 -7.17 9.51 -5.96
CA ASN A 183 -7.65 10.82 -6.32
C ASN A 183 -7.05 11.94 -5.45
N ASP A 184 -6.93 11.71 -4.14
CA ASP A 184 -6.28 12.64 -3.21
C ASP A 184 -4.80 12.85 -3.57
N LYS A 185 -4.08 11.77 -3.89
CA LYS A 185 -2.68 11.85 -4.34
C LYS A 185 -2.54 12.65 -5.62
N SER A 186 -3.39 12.39 -6.61
CA SER A 186 -3.43 13.13 -7.87
C SER A 186 -3.71 14.62 -7.63
N THR A 187 -4.78 14.93 -6.89
CA THR A 187 -5.20 16.30 -6.56
C THR A 187 -4.10 17.06 -5.84
N ARG A 188 -3.45 16.44 -4.85
CA ARG A 188 -2.36 17.08 -4.12
C ARG A 188 -1.15 17.36 -5.01
N THR A 189 -0.79 16.42 -5.88
CA THR A 189 0.33 16.59 -6.83
C THR A 189 0.05 17.75 -7.79
N GLN A 190 -1.18 17.88 -8.29
CA GLN A 190 -1.59 19.03 -9.12
C GLN A 190 -1.45 20.36 -8.38
N TRP A 191 -1.89 20.43 -7.12
CA TRP A 191 -1.74 21.65 -6.33
C TRP A 191 -0.27 22.01 -6.05
N VAL A 192 0.60 21.03 -5.78
CA VAL A 192 2.04 21.29 -5.62
C VAL A 192 2.68 21.77 -6.91
N THR A 193 2.27 21.20 -8.05
CA THR A 193 2.73 21.66 -9.38
C THR A 193 2.38 23.15 -9.57
N ARG A 194 1.11 23.51 -9.36
CA ARG A 194 0.63 24.89 -9.45
C ARG A 194 1.30 25.81 -8.44
N LEU A 195 1.55 25.33 -7.23
CA LEU A 195 2.28 26.10 -6.20
C LEU A 195 3.66 26.52 -6.72
N TYR A 196 4.43 25.58 -7.26
CA TYR A 196 5.76 25.91 -7.78
C TYR A 196 5.71 26.84 -8.99
N SER A 197 4.76 26.64 -9.92
CA SER A 197 4.55 27.56 -11.03
C SER A 197 4.25 28.97 -10.53
N ALA A 198 3.29 29.13 -9.60
CA ALA A 198 2.95 30.42 -9.02
C ALA A 198 4.11 31.06 -8.25
N LEU A 199 4.96 30.26 -7.59
CA LEU A 199 6.17 30.74 -6.93
C LEU A 199 7.23 31.23 -7.92
N ALA A 200 7.36 30.60 -9.09
CA ALA A 200 8.28 31.06 -10.13
C ALA A 200 7.93 32.49 -10.59
N HIS A 201 6.64 32.83 -10.70
CA HIS A 201 6.20 34.18 -11.06
C HIS A 201 6.44 35.23 -9.98
N LYS A 202 6.55 34.82 -8.71
CA LYS A 202 6.86 35.73 -7.59
C LYS A 202 8.35 35.86 -7.34
N ALA A 203 9.18 34.97 -7.91
CA ALA A 203 10.62 35.01 -7.68
C ALA A 203 11.19 36.32 -8.24
N GLU A 204 11.78 37.14 -7.36
CA GLU A 204 12.37 38.43 -7.74
C GLU A 204 13.73 38.29 -8.44
N SER A 205 14.33 37.09 -8.38
CA SER A 205 15.63 36.80 -8.96
C SER A 205 15.57 35.64 -9.95
N GLU A 206 16.10 35.89 -11.14
CA GLU A 206 16.31 34.84 -12.15
C GLU A 206 17.63 34.11 -11.86
N LEU A 207 17.59 32.78 -11.93
CA LEU A 207 18.81 31.97 -11.85
C LEU A 207 19.45 31.89 -13.24
N ALA A 208 20.50 32.68 -13.48
CA ALA A 208 21.33 32.55 -14.66
C ALA A 208 22.30 31.36 -14.50
N TYR A 209 22.01 30.24 -15.16
CA TYR A 209 22.89 29.06 -15.21
C TYR A 209 23.49 28.90 -16.62
N ALA A 210 24.81 29.01 -16.71
CA ALA A 210 25.56 28.91 -17.98
C ALA A 210 26.10 27.50 -18.27
N GLY A 211 25.86 26.53 -17.38
CA GLY A 211 26.27 25.14 -17.59
C GLY A 211 25.31 24.38 -18.49
N GLU A 212 25.70 23.17 -18.90
CA GLU A 212 24.87 22.31 -19.73
C GLU A 212 23.69 21.72 -18.93
N VAL A 213 22.53 21.67 -19.58
CA VAL A 213 21.33 20.99 -19.06
C VAL A 213 21.12 19.71 -19.86
N THR A 214 21.26 18.56 -19.21
CA THR A 214 21.07 17.26 -19.84
C THR A 214 19.59 16.96 -20.00
N ASP A 215 19.18 16.59 -21.21
CA ASP A 215 17.81 16.17 -21.52
C ASP A 215 17.70 14.64 -21.41
N TRP A 216 16.90 14.18 -20.44
CA TRP A 216 16.65 12.76 -20.18
C TRP A 216 15.30 12.28 -20.71
N VAL A 217 14.66 13.04 -21.61
CA VAL A 217 13.38 12.66 -22.21
C VAL A 217 13.62 11.62 -23.30
N PRO A 218 13.08 10.39 -23.17
CA PRO A 218 13.16 9.39 -24.23
C PRO A 218 12.40 9.85 -25.47
N ARG A 219 12.90 9.51 -26.67
CA ARG A 219 12.17 9.73 -27.91
C ARG A 219 10.94 8.82 -27.98
N ASP A 220 9.78 9.37 -28.33
CA ASP A 220 8.57 8.57 -28.53
C ASP A 220 8.80 7.57 -29.69
N PRO A 221 8.72 6.24 -29.44
CA PRO A 221 8.88 5.24 -30.49
C PRO A 221 7.81 5.32 -31.58
N LYS A 222 6.69 6.04 -31.35
CA LYS A 222 5.60 6.25 -32.30
C LYS A 222 5.75 7.55 -33.10
N ALA A 223 6.71 8.41 -32.77
CA ALA A 223 6.94 9.67 -33.49
C ALA A 223 7.37 9.47 -34.96
N ASP A 224 8.00 8.33 -35.28
CA ASP A 224 8.51 8.02 -36.63
C ASP A 224 7.49 7.24 -37.49
N THR A 225 6.30 6.93 -36.97
CA THR A 225 5.25 6.24 -37.72
C THR A 225 4.40 7.23 -38.53
N PRO A 226 4.21 7.05 -39.86
CA PRO A 226 3.38 7.94 -40.67
C PRO A 226 1.90 7.88 -40.23
N LYS A 227 1.49 8.94 -39.52
CA LYS A 227 0.13 9.37 -39.11
C LYS A 227 -1.03 8.39 -39.39
N SER A 228 -1.52 7.72 -38.35
CA SER A 228 -2.97 7.45 -38.25
C SER A 228 -3.66 8.69 -37.68
N LYS A 229 -4.70 9.18 -38.35
CA LYS A 229 -5.51 10.39 -38.05
C LYS A 229 -6.35 10.29 -36.75
N ALA A 230 -5.72 9.96 -35.64
CA ALA A 230 -6.24 10.21 -34.31
C ALA A 230 -5.13 10.93 -33.56
N GLU A 231 -5.41 12.12 -33.01
CA GLU A 231 -4.51 12.78 -32.07
C GLU A 231 -4.26 11.81 -30.92
N ALA A 232 -3.14 11.08 -30.98
CA ALA A 232 -2.74 10.19 -29.91
C ALA A 232 -2.54 11.09 -28.69
N LYS A 233 -3.26 10.79 -27.62
CA LYS A 233 -3.12 11.53 -26.36
C LYS A 233 -1.63 11.52 -25.97
N PRO A 234 -1.00 12.67 -25.71
CA PRO A 234 0.42 12.74 -25.40
C PRO A 234 0.72 11.85 -24.19
N ASP A 235 1.72 10.98 -24.32
CA ASP A 235 2.16 10.08 -23.25
C ASP A 235 3.22 10.82 -22.41
N PRO A 236 2.96 11.09 -21.11
CA PRO A 236 3.86 11.87 -20.25
C PRO A 236 5.30 11.33 -20.17
N ARG A 237 5.55 10.08 -20.55
CA ARG A 237 6.89 9.46 -20.53
C ARG A 237 7.80 9.93 -21.68
N TYR A 238 7.23 10.55 -22.71
CA TYR A 238 7.96 11.05 -23.87
C TYR A 238 7.85 12.56 -24.02
N GLU A 239 7.17 13.22 -23.09
CA GLU A 239 6.98 14.67 -23.07
C GLU A 239 7.95 15.30 -22.08
N LYS A 240 8.51 16.44 -22.47
CA LYS A 240 9.43 17.21 -21.62
C LYS A 240 8.69 17.78 -20.41
N GLY A 241 9.29 17.62 -19.24
CA GLY A 241 8.84 18.24 -17.99
C GLY A 241 8.95 19.77 -18.02
N ASN A 242 8.25 20.43 -17.11
CA ASN A 242 8.27 21.87 -16.94
C ASN A 242 9.40 22.33 -16.00
N PHE A 243 10.07 21.40 -15.30
CA PHE A 243 11.07 21.70 -14.28
C PHE A 243 12.48 21.34 -14.74
N VAL A 244 13.46 22.16 -14.33
CA VAL A 244 14.88 21.85 -14.41
C VAL A 244 15.37 21.46 -13.02
N PHE A 245 16.03 20.30 -12.92
CA PHE A 245 16.55 19.75 -11.68
C PHE A 245 18.06 19.95 -11.59
N PHE A 246 18.49 20.72 -10.60
CA PHE A 246 19.91 20.94 -10.33
C PHE A 246 20.41 19.99 -9.26
N VAL A 247 21.41 19.18 -9.61
CA VAL A 247 22.19 18.40 -8.64
C VAL A 247 23.25 19.32 -8.07
N THR A 248 23.17 19.58 -6.76
CA THR A 248 24.19 20.35 -6.05
C THR A 248 24.92 19.47 -5.05
N VAL A 249 26.25 19.62 -4.99
CA VAL A 249 27.12 18.88 -4.07
C VAL A 249 27.83 19.87 -3.16
N ARG A 250 27.84 19.57 -1.86
CA ARG A 250 28.59 20.35 -0.88
C ARG A 250 30.09 20.12 -1.09
N ASN A 251 30.81 21.17 -1.45
CA ASN A 251 32.26 21.13 -1.47
C ASN A 251 32.77 21.15 -0.01
N PRO A 252 33.54 20.14 0.43
CA PRO A 252 34.01 20.05 1.81
C PRO A 252 35.03 21.14 2.16
N GLU A 253 35.76 21.69 1.19
CA GLU A 253 36.80 22.71 1.41
C GLU A 253 36.19 24.11 1.58
N THR A 254 35.18 24.44 0.76
CA THR A 254 34.53 25.76 0.81
C THR A 254 33.31 25.78 1.73
N GLY A 255 32.78 24.59 2.07
CA GLY A 255 31.54 24.39 2.79
C GLY A 255 30.27 24.75 1.99
N ARG A 256 30.41 25.26 0.75
CA ARG A 256 29.31 25.73 -0.10
C ARG A 256 28.83 24.62 -1.04
N TYR A 257 27.59 24.71 -1.48
CA TYR A 257 27.05 23.84 -2.52
C TYR A 257 27.40 24.38 -3.90
N HIS A 258 27.89 23.51 -4.77
CA HIS A 258 28.11 23.81 -6.19
C HIS A 258 27.15 23.01 -7.04
N VAL A 259 26.57 23.64 -8.06
CA VAL A 259 25.79 22.95 -9.09
C VAL A 259 26.75 22.11 -9.92
N VAL A 260 26.52 20.81 -9.95
CA VAL A 260 27.32 19.85 -10.73
C VAL A 260 26.65 19.56 -12.07
N GLN A 261 25.31 19.55 -12.11
CA GLN A 261 24.56 19.23 -13.32
C GLN A 261 23.14 19.81 -13.26
N GLY A 262 22.67 20.35 -14.39
CA GLY A 262 21.24 20.60 -14.63
C GLY A 262 20.62 19.46 -15.45
N ASN A 263 19.40 19.06 -15.13
CA ASN A 263 18.71 17.95 -15.79
C ASN A 263 17.27 18.33 -16.10
N VAL A 264 16.77 17.95 -17.27
CA VAL A 264 15.33 17.90 -17.55
C VAL A 264 14.93 16.45 -17.72
N PHE A 265 13.84 16.07 -17.07
CA PHE A 265 13.26 14.74 -17.16
C PHE A 265 11.90 14.79 -17.87
N ASP A 266 11.37 13.62 -18.19
CA ASP A 266 10.01 13.49 -18.71
C ASP A 266 8.94 13.85 -17.66
N GLN A 267 7.75 14.18 -18.13
CA GLN A 267 6.63 14.56 -17.27
C GLN A 267 6.22 13.45 -16.29
N ALA A 268 6.39 12.17 -16.64
CA ALA A 268 6.05 11.08 -15.73
C ALA A 268 7.01 11.04 -14.53
N TYR A 269 8.32 11.20 -14.76
CA TYR A 269 9.30 11.32 -13.70
C TYR A 269 9.05 12.56 -12.82
N GLU A 270 8.79 13.71 -13.44
CA GLU A 270 8.46 14.94 -12.75
C GLU A 270 7.24 14.77 -11.82
N GLN A 271 6.16 14.18 -12.33
CA GLN A 271 4.96 13.90 -11.55
C GLN A 271 5.24 12.98 -10.35
N GLN A 272 6.11 11.97 -10.51
CA GLN A 272 6.49 11.08 -9.41
C GLN A 272 7.27 11.83 -8.31
N LEU A 273 8.17 12.71 -8.71
CA LEU A 273 8.95 13.51 -7.77
C LEU A 273 8.06 14.52 -7.04
N LEU A 274 7.20 15.24 -7.76
CA LEU A 274 6.23 16.17 -7.17
C LEU A 274 5.25 15.45 -6.24
N ALA A 275 4.81 14.24 -6.59
CA ALA A 275 3.99 13.41 -5.72
C ALA A 275 4.75 13.00 -4.44
N SER A 276 6.04 12.68 -4.55
CA SER A 276 6.89 12.35 -3.40
C SER A 276 7.10 13.55 -2.47
N ILE A 277 7.22 14.75 -3.02
CA ILE A 277 7.25 16.01 -2.25
C ILE A 277 5.90 16.20 -1.55
N ALA A 278 4.79 16.11 -2.31
CA ALA A 278 3.43 16.28 -1.83
C ALA A 278 3.06 15.35 -0.66
N GLU A 279 3.56 14.11 -0.67
CA GLU A 279 3.36 13.14 0.42
C GLU A 279 4.05 13.55 1.73
N ARG A 280 5.18 14.25 1.65
CA ARG A 280 5.99 14.67 2.80
C ARG A 280 5.53 15.98 3.44
N MET A 281 4.71 16.75 2.75
CA MET A 281 4.18 18.02 3.23
C MET A 281 3.14 17.79 4.32
N ASP A 282 3.27 18.52 5.43
CA ASP A 282 2.32 18.49 6.55
C ASP A 282 1.20 19.52 6.36
N VAL A 283 0.46 19.41 5.26
CA VAL A 283 -0.65 20.31 4.90
C VAL A 283 -1.82 19.53 4.32
N THR A 284 -3.04 19.95 4.64
CA THR A 284 -4.25 19.35 4.06
C THR A 284 -4.50 19.87 2.63
N ILE A 285 -5.27 19.12 1.82
CA ILE A 285 -5.62 19.57 0.46
C ILE A 285 -6.34 20.93 0.47
N PRO A 286 -7.32 21.20 1.36
CA PRO A 286 -7.99 22.51 1.42
C PRO A 286 -7.03 23.66 1.74
N GLU A 287 -6.12 23.47 2.70
CA GLU A 287 -5.12 24.49 3.06
C GLU A 287 -4.15 24.75 1.90
N LEU A 288 -3.70 23.69 1.21
CA LEU A 288 -2.83 23.81 0.05
C LEU A 288 -3.55 24.53 -1.11
N SER A 289 -4.79 24.15 -1.40
CA SER A 289 -5.63 24.80 -2.43
C SER A 289 -5.82 26.29 -2.14
N ALA A 290 -6.16 26.64 -0.90
CA ALA A 290 -6.38 28.03 -0.52
C ALA A 290 -5.08 28.86 -0.63
N ALA A 291 -3.93 28.29 -0.25
CA ALA A 291 -2.64 28.94 -0.40
C ALA A 291 -2.29 29.20 -1.87
N VAL A 292 -2.46 28.19 -2.73
CA VAL A 292 -2.17 28.29 -4.17
C VAL A 292 -3.09 29.30 -4.84
N GLN A 293 -4.41 29.19 -4.63
CA GLN A 293 -5.37 30.11 -5.23
C GLN A 293 -5.17 31.55 -4.76
N GLY A 294 -4.86 31.76 -3.47
CA GLY A 294 -4.53 33.08 -2.95
C GLY A 294 -3.27 33.66 -3.61
N LEU A 295 -2.23 32.84 -3.79
CA LEU A 295 -1.01 33.24 -4.48
C LEU A 295 -1.28 33.58 -5.94
N GLU A 296 -1.96 32.71 -6.69
CA GLU A 296 -2.34 32.93 -8.09
C GLU A 296 -3.18 34.20 -8.27
N HIS A 297 -4.11 34.47 -7.35
CA HIS A 297 -4.89 35.71 -7.40
C HIS A 297 -4.02 36.95 -7.19
N SER A 298 -3.07 36.89 -6.25
CA SER A 298 -2.16 38.00 -5.95
C SER A 298 -1.20 38.36 -7.10
N ILE A 299 -0.91 37.40 -7.99
CA ILE A 299 -0.05 37.60 -9.18
C ILE A 299 -0.85 37.85 -10.47
N GLY A 300 -2.19 37.84 -10.43
CA GLY A 300 -3.03 38.06 -11.62
C GLY A 300 -3.13 36.86 -12.57
N PHE A 301 -2.88 35.64 -12.09
CA PHE A 301 -2.79 34.42 -12.93
C PHE A 301 -4.07 34.11 -13.72
N GLY A 302 -5.23 34.52 -13.21
CA GLY A 302 -6.52 34.37 -13.92
C GLY A 302 -6.58 35.04 -15.29
N ALA A 303 -5.71 36.03 -15.57
CA ALA A 303 -5.61 36.69 -16.87
C ALA A 303 -4.53 36.08 -17.79
N LEU A 304 -3.56 35.33 -17.25
CA LEU A 304 -2.40 34.80 -17.98
C LEU A 304 -2.67 33.48 -18.72
N VAL A 305 -3.52 32.61 -18.17
CA VAL A 305 -3.97 31.38 -18.87
C VAL A 305 -4.67 31.70 -20.20
N ALA A 306 -5.26 32.90 -20.34
CA ALA A 306 -5.86 33.37 -21.58
C ALA A 306 -4.84 33.95 -22.59
N ASN A 307 -3.63 34.30 -22.16
CA ASN A 307 -2.57 34.85 -23.01
C ASN A 307 -1.62 33.78 -23.55
N ASP A 308 -1.27 32.76 -22.76
CA ASP A 308 -0.42 31.64 -23.23
C ASP A 308 -1.09 30.87 -24.39
N ALA A 309 -2.43 30.76 -24.37
CA ALA A 309 -3.21 30.18 -25.47
C ALA A 309 -3.17 31.00 -26.76
N LYS A 310 -2.86 32.30 -26.69
CA LYS A 310 -2.77 33.20 -27.87
C LYS A 310 -1.36 33.26 -28.45
N GLU A 311 -0.31 33.11 -27.64
CA GLU A 311 1.07 33.08 -28.16
C GLU A 311 1.41 31.75 -28.84
N LEU A 312 0.88 30.63 -28.35
CA LEU A 312 0.98 29.32 -29.01
C LEU A 312 0.24 29.20 -30.36
N GLN A 313 -0.62 30.16 -30.71
CA GLN A 313 -1.29 30.23 -32.02
C GLN A 313 -0.57 31.15 -33.02
N LYS A 314 0.51 31.83 -32.60
CA LYS A 314 1.27 32.76 -33.45
C LYS A 314 2.70 32.31 -33.75
N ALA A 315 3.13 31.15 -33.23
CA ALA A 315 4.35 30.45 -33.63
C ALA A 315 3.99 29.30 -34.59
#